data_AF-A0A6I6EUU1-F1
#
_entry.id   AF-A0A6I6EUU1-F1
#
_cell.length_a   1.000
_cell.length_b   1.000
_cell.length_c   1.000
_cell.angle_alpha   90.00
_cell.angle_beta   90.00
_cell.angle_gamma   90.00
#
_symmetry.space_group_name_H-M   'P 1'
#
loop_
_entity.id
_entity.type
_entity.pdbx_description
1 polymer ?
#
loop_
_entity_poly.entity_id
_entity_poly.type
_entity_poly.pdbx_seq_one_letter_code
_entity_poly.pdbx_strand_id
1 'polypeptide(L)'
;MTKRWFVTGTDTEVGKTVASCALLQAAQAAGYRCAGYKPVASGCEITPDGIRNEDALALQRYSAVRLPYETVNPLAFVEPTSPHIISAAEQRPITAQQLSAGLEAVSQQAEWVLTEGAGGWFTPLSEVLTFADWVQQEQLPVILVVGIKLGCINHALLTALAIESAGLPLAGWIANGVQPPGKRHQEYLTTLTQRINAPLLGEIPHLTSKDRDDSGRYITLP
;
A
#
# COMPACT_ATOMS: atom_id res chain seq x y z
N MET A 1 -6.63 -9.34 -19.00
CA MET A 1 -6.40 -7.97 -18.52
C MET A 1 -5.74 -8.08 -17.15
N THR A 2 -4.68 -7.30 -16.89
CA THR A 2 -3.99 -7.28 -15.60
C THR A 2 -4.87 -6.60 -14.55
N LYS A 3 -5.10 -7.27 -13.41
CA LYS A 3 -5.77 -6.66 -12.25
C LYS A 3 -4.79 -5.71 -11.57
N ARG A 4 -5.18 -4.46 -11.33
CA ARG A 4 -4.32 -3.44 -10.71
C ARG A 4 -5.03 -2.84 -9.50
N TRP A 5 -4.32 -2.69 -8.40
CA TRP A 5 -4.86 -2.19 -7.14
C TRP A 5 -3.92 -1.13 -6.56
N PHE A 6 -4.48 -0.12 -5.90
CA PHE A 6 -3.71 0.82 -5.09
C PHE A 6 -3.99 0.57 -3.60
N VAL A 7 -2.93 0.39 -2.81
CA VAL A 7 -3.02 0.23 -1.37
C VAL A 7 -2.62 1.52 -0.68
N THR A 8 -3.54 2.04 0.12
CA THR A 8 -3.29 3.18 1.02
C THR A 8 -3.64 2.82 2.45
N GLY A 9 -3.16 3.60 3.39
CA GLY A 9 -3.36 3.42 4.82
C GLY A 9 -4.04 4.62 5.41
N THR A 10 -4.81 4.40 6.49
CA THR A 10 -5.47 5.50 7.21
C THR A 10 -4.49 6.48 7.88
N ASP A 11 -3.24 6.06 8.08
CA ASP A 11 -2.18 6.81 8.75
C ASP A 11 -0.80 6.21 8.37
N THR A 12 0.27 6.83 8.84
CA THR A 12 1.59 6.20 8.98
C THR A 12 1.53 5.03 9.97
N GLU A 13 2.44 4.06 9.81
CA GLU A 13 2.60 2.91 10.74
C GLU A 13 1.36 2.01 10.93
N VAL A 14 0.35 2.09 10.06
CA VAL A 14 -0.83 1.21 10.11
C VAL A 14 -0.57 -0.21 9.59
N GLY A 15 0.68 -0.52 9.22
CA GLY A 15 1.09 -1.78 8.62
C GLY A 15 0.58 -2.00 7.20
N LYS A 16 0.58 -0.94 6.36
CA LYS A 16 0.29 -1.04 4.92
C LYS A 16 1.07 -2.18 4.27
N THR A 17 2.39 -2.21 4.48
CA THR A 17 3.28 -3.23 3.93
C THR A 17 2.91 -4.64 4.36
N VAL A 18 2.47 -4.83 5.61
CA VAL A 18 2.01 -6.13 6.10
C VAL A 18 0.77 -6.58 5.32
N ALA A 19 -0.21 -5.70 5.17
CA ALA A 19 -1.40 -5.98 4.38
C ALA A 19 -1.10 -6.19 2.88
N SER A 20 -0.17 -5.42 2.31
CA SER A 20 0.29 -5.58 0.94
C SER A 20 0.97 -6.93 0.71
N CYS A 21 1.82 -7.36 1.64
CA CYS A 21 2.45 -8.68 1.59
C CYS A 21 1.41 -9.80 1.71
N ALA A 22 0.43 -9.65 2.62
CA ALA A 22 -0.67 -10.60 2.73
C ALA A 22 -1.46 -10.71 1.41
N LEU A 23 -1.76 -9.57 0.76
CA LEU A 23 -2.45 -9.52 -0.54
C LEU A 23 -1.66 -10.23 -1.64
N LEU A 24 -0.34 -10.01 -1.69
CA LEU A 24 0.53 -10.72 -2.63
C LEU A 24 0.57 -12.23 -2.37
N GLN A 25 0.68 -12.64 -1.10
CA GLN A 25 0.63 -14.05 -0.69
C GLN A 25 -0.72 -14.70 -1.07
N ALA A 26 -1.85 -14.03 -0.80
CA ALA A 26 -3.18 -14.51 -1.17
C ALA A 26 -3.35 -14.58 -2.70
N ALA A 27 -2.83 -13.60 -3.44
CA ALA A 27 -2.85 -13.60 -4.90
C ALA A 27 -2.03 -14.77 -5.47
N GLN A 28 -0.86 -15.04 -4.90
CA GLN A 28 -0.03 -16.17 -5.27
C GLN A 28 -0.72 -17.50 -4.95
N ALA A 29 -1.36 -17.64 -3.78
CA ALA A 29 -2.13 -18.82 -3.40
C ALA A 29 -3.34 -19.06 -4.31
N ALA A 30 -3.93 -17.99 -4.86
CA ALA A 30 -4.97 -18.05 -5.88
C ALA A 30 -4.44 -18.34 -7.30
N GLY A 31 -3.13 -18.54 -7.47
CA GLY A 31 -2.50 -18.88 -8.74
C GLY A 31 -2.16 -17.70 -9.63
N TYR A 32 -2.28 -16.46 -9.15
CA TYR A 32 -1.89 -15.29 -9.94
C TYR A 32 -0.37 -15.14 -10.03
N ARG A 33 0.10 -14.72 -11.21
CA ARG A 33 1.41 -14.09 -11.36
C ARG A 33 1.35 -12.68 -10.79
N CYS A 34 1.53 -12.54 -9.48
CA CYS A 34 1.41 -11.27 -8.78
C CYS A 34 2.74 -10.50 -8.67
N ALA A 35 2.65 -9.16 -8.61
CA ALA A 35 3.78 -8.27 -8.37
C ALA A 35 3.39 -7.10 -7.46
N GLY A 36 4.32 -6.70 -6.59
CA GLY A 36 4.24 -5.46 -5.84
C GLY A 36 5.02 -4.33 -6.52
N TYR A 37 4.49 -3.12 -6.46
CA TYR A 37 5.09 -1.90 -6.99
C TYR A 37 5.02 -0.80 -5.93
N LYS A 38 6.15 -0.24 -5.52
CA LYS A 38 6.25 0.90 -4.60
C LYS A 38 6.96 2.03 -5.33
N PRO A 39 6.25 2.83 -6.15
CA PRO A 39 6.87 3.79 -7.06
C PRO A 39 7.81 4.77 -6.36
N VAL A 40 7.46 5.16 -5.13
CA VAL A 40 8.17 6.16 -4.34
C VAL A 40 8.36 5.62 -2.93
N ALA A 41 9.59 5.72 -2.42
CA ALA A 41 9.92 5.38 -1.04
C ALA A 41 10.91 6.40 -0.45
N SER A 42 10.67 6.79 0.79
CA SER A 42 11.59 7.58 1.63
C SER A 42 11.99 6.75 2.85
N GLY A 43 13.06 7.13 3.54
CA GLY A 43 13.61 6.33 4.64
C GLY A 43 14.32 5.07 4.17
N CYS A 44 15.10 5.18 3.09
CA CYS A 44 15.88 4.07 2.56
C CYS A 44 17.24 3.96 3.26
N GLU A 45 17.80 2.75 3.30
CA GLU A 45 19.16 2.47 3.75
C GLU A 45 20.12 2.36 2.56
N ILE A 46 21.38 2.73 2.77
CA ILE A 46 22.45 2.49 1.80
C ILE A 46 23.03 1.09 2.07
N THR A 47 22.90 0.20 1.10
CA THR A 47 23.39 -1.18 1.17
C THR A 47 24.49 -1.40 0.11
N PRO A 48 25.24 -2.52 0.16
CA PRO A 48 26.18 -2.88 -0.90
C PRO A 48 25.55 -2.97 -2.30
N ASP A 49 24.26 -3.28 -2.37
CA ASP A 49 23.50 -3.38 -3.63
C ASP A 49 22.89 -2.02 -4.05
N GLY A 50 23.12 -0.96 -3.29
CA GLY A 50 22.58 0.38 -3.52
C GLY A 50 21.53 0.80 -2.47
N ILE A 51 20.78 1.85 -2.77
CA ILE A 51 19.73 2.36 -1.88
C ILE A 51 18.56 1.36 -1.85
N ARG A 52 18.11 0.99 -0.64
CA ARG A 52 17.04 0.01 -0.42
C ARG A 52 16.03 0.47 0.63
N ASN A 53 14.76 0.27 0.35
CA ASN A 53 13.65 0.47 1.27
C ASN A 53 13.12 -0.89 1.72
N GLU A 54 12.90 -1.04 3.03
CA GLU A 54 12.42 -2.30 3.61
C GLU A 54 11.03 -2.71 3.09
N ASP A 55 10.12 -1.76 2.87
CA ASP A 55 8.79 -2.07 2.34
C ASP A 55 8.89 -2.57 0.90
N ALA A 56 9.66 -1.88 0.06
CA ALA A 56 9.90 -2.28 -1.32
C ALA A 56 10.54 -3.68 -1.42
N LEU A 57 11.51 -3.97 -0.54
CA LEU A 57 12.12 -5.31 -0.43
C LEU A 57 11.09 -6.37 0.01
N ALA A 58 10.16 -6.03 0.90
CA ALA A 58 9.09 -6.94 1.29
C ALA A 58 8.15 -7.23 0.12
N LEU A 59 7.71 -6.21 -0.62
CA LEU A 59 6.89 -6.37 -1.82
C LEU A 59 7.60 -7.19 -2.90
N GLN A 60 8.89 -6.94 -3.13
CA GLN A 60 9.69 -7.69 -4.08
C GLN A 60 9.77 -9.18 -3.70
N ARG A 61 9.99 -9.48 -2.42
CA ARG A 61 10.09 -10.85 -1.90
C ARG A 61 8.79 -11.64 -2.05
N TYR A 62 7.64 -11.00 -1.84
CA TYR A 62 6.31 -11.65 -1.94
C TYR A 62 5.69 -11.56 -3.34
N SER A 63 6.38 -10.94 -4.30
CA SER A 63 5.97 -11.01 -5.71
C SER A 63 6.21 -12.43 -6.24
N ALA A 64 5.22 -13.00 -6.93
CA ALA A 64 5.38 -14.29 -7.60
C ALA A 64 6.31 -14.21 -8.82
N VAL A 65 6.42 -13.02 -9.42
CA VAL A 65 7.36 -12.74 -10.51
C VAL A 65 8.65 -12.13 -9.98
N ARG A 66 9.80 -12.56 -10.54
CA ARG A 66 11.10 -12.02 -10.16
C ARG A 66 11.34 -10.69 -10.87
N LEU A 67 11.36 -9.61 -10.12
CA LEU A 67 11.61 -8.25 -10.62
C LEU A 67 12.91 -7.70 -10.03
N PRO A 68 13.70 -6.93 -10.80
CA PRO A 68 14.76 -6.10 -10.25
C PRO A 68 14.21 -5.12 -9.21
N TYR A 69 15.04 -4.73 -8.23
CA TYR A 69 14.61 -3.82 -7.16
C TYR A 69 14.13 -2.48 -7.74
N GLU A 70 14.83 -1.97 -8.75
CA GLU A 70 14.58 -0.70 -9.42
C GLU A 70 13.25 -0.70 -10.20
N THR A 71 12.77 -1.89 -10.57
CA THR A 71 11.42 -2.05 -11.17
C THR A 71 10.33 -1.99 -10.10
N VAL A 72 10.60 -2.51 -8.89
CA VAL A 72 9.67 -2.45 -7.76
C VAL A 72 9.63 -1.05 -7.14
N ASN A 73 10.80 -0.42 -6.92
CA ASN A 73 10.94 0.90 -6.34
C ASN A 73 11.96 1.75 -7.12
N PRO A 74 11.52 2.47 -8.16
CA PRO A 74 12.40 3.30 -8.99
C PRO A 74 12.84 4.60 -8.31
N LEU A 75 12.01 5.18 -7.43
CA LEU A 75 12.29 6.45 -6.75
C LEU A 75 12.50 6.18 -5.25
N ALA A 76 13.76 5.94 -4.90
CA ALA A 76 14.22 5.68 -3.54
C ALA A 76 14.99 6.89 -2.98
N PHE A 77 14.58 7.37 -1.81
CA PHE A 77 15.17 8.50 -1.08
C PHE A 77 15.62 8.05 0.32
N VAL A 78 16.83 8.45 0.73
CA VAL A 78 17.42 8.00 2.00
C VAL A 78 16.71 8.63 3.20
N GLU A 79 16.45 9.94 3.15
CA GLU A 79 15.87 10.65 4.29
C GLU A 79 14.40 10.24 4.55
N PRO A 80 14.01 9.89 5.80
CA PRO A 80 12.65 9.51 6.15
C PRO A 80 11.75 10.74 6.32
N THR A 81 11.37 11.37 5.21
CA THR A 81 10.46 12.53 5.19
C THR A 81 9.43 12.42 4.06
N SER A 82 8.54 13.40 3.95
CA SER A 82 7.54 13.45 2.87
C SER A 82 8.24 13.47 1.50
N PRO A 83 7.76 12.70 0.51
CA PRO A 83 8.42 12.59 -0.80
C PRO A 83 8.68 13.92 -1.49
N HIS A 84 7.72 14.86 -1.48
CA HIS A 84 7.91 16.17 -2.11
C HIS A 84 9.07 16.97 -1.51
N ILE A 85 9.32 16.86 -0.20
CA ILE A 85 10.39 17.60 0.50
C ILE A 85 11.74 17.06 0.05
N ILE A 86 11.94 15.74 0.16
CA ILE A 86 13.24 15.14 -0.17
C ILE A 86 13.51 15.15 -1.68
N SER A 87 12.48 14.99 -2.51
CA SER A 87 12.56 15.17 -3.95
C SER A 87 13.07 16.56 -4.32
N ALA A 88 12.55 17.61 -3.67
CA ALA A 88 12.98 18.99 -3.90
C ALA A 88 14.41 19.23 -3.41
N ALA A 89 14.74 18.74 -2.22
CA ALA A 89 16.08 18.89 -1.62
C ALA A 89 17.17 18.20 -2.45
N GLU A 90 16.90 17.00 -2.99
CA GLU A 90 17.83 16.26 -3.84
C GLU A 90 17.77 16.66 -5.32
N GLN A 91 16.89 17.58 -5.72
CA GLN A 91 16.65 17.97 -7.12
C GLN A 91 16.32 16.76 -8.02
N ARG A 92 15.61 15.77 -7.46
CA ARG A 92 15.20 14.52 -8.11
C ARG A 92 13.67 14.48 -8.22
N PRO A 93 13.07 15.19 -9.18
CA PRO A 93 11.62 15.38 -9.25
C PRO A 93 10.88 14.05 -9.42
N ILE A 94 9.75 13.93 -8.72
CA ILE A 94 8.79 12.84 -8.87
C ILE A 94 7.69 13.29 -9.84
N THR A 95 7.49 12.55 -10.93
CA THR A 95 6.49 12.87 -11.96
C THR A 95 5.49 11.74 -12.16
N ALA A 96 4.23 12.09 -12.44
CA ALA A 96 3.18 11.11 -12.77
C ALA A 96 3.60 10.16 -13.90
N GLN A 97 4.31 10.68 -14.92
CA GLN A 97 4.81 9.87 -16.04
C GLN A 97 5.77 8.75 -15.58
N GLN A 98 6.69 9.02 -14.64
CA GLN A 98 7.58 7.99 -14.11
C GLN A 98 6.81 6.92 -13.35
N LEU A 99 5.83 7.34 -12.55
CA LEU A 99 4.96 6.43 -11.78
C LEU A 99 4.19 5.49 -12.71
N SER A 100 3.54 6.04 -13.75
CA SER A 100 2.78 5.28 -14.74
C SER A 100 3.66 4.36 -15.59
N ALA A 101 4.85 4.82 -15.99
CA ALA A 101 5.78 3.99 -16.76
C ALA A 101 6.25 2.75 -15.99
N GLY A 102 6.54 2.90 -14.68
CA GLY A 102 6.88 1.76 -13.84
C GLY A 102 5.70 0.81 -13.61
N LEU A 103 4.49 1.35 -13.41
CA LEU A 103 3.27 0.53 -13.28
C LEU A 103 3.04 -0.31 -14.55
N GLU A 104 3.22 0.28 -15.72
CA GLU A 104 3.09 -0.43 -17.00
C GLU A 104 4.17 -1.51 -17.17
N ALA A 105 5.43 -1.20 -16.85
CA ALA A 105 6.52 -2.17 -16.91
C ALA A 105 6.30 -3.39 -16.00
N VAL A 106 5.78 -3.17 -14.79
CA VAL A 106 5.39 -4.25 -13.86
C VAL A 106 4.19 -5.03 -14.42
N SER A 107 3.20 -4.33 -14.98
CA SER A 107 1.98 -4.94 -15.53
C SER A 107 2.21 -5.82 -16.74
N GLN A 108 3.30 -5.63 -17.47
CA GLN A 108 3.70 -6.51 -18.59
C GLN A 108 4.22 -7.86 -18.11
N GLN A 109 4.66 -7.96 -16.85
CA GLN A 109 5.24 -9.17 -16.28
C GLN A 109 4.29 -9.91 -15.34
N ALA A 110 3.22 -9.27 -14.89
CA ALA A 110 2.28 -9.77 -13.90
C ALA A 110 0.81 -9.64 -14.35
N GLU A 111 -0.03 -10.53 -13.84
CA GLU A 111 -1.48 -10.54 -14.08
C GLU A 111 -2.26 -9.88 -12.94
N TRP A 112 -1.59 -9.65 -11.80
CA TRP A 112 -2.13 -9.04 -10.60
C TRP A 112 -1.08 -8.11 -9.99
N VAL A 113 -1.30 -6.80 -10.01
CA VAL A 113 -0.35 -5.79 -9.55
C VAL A 113 -0.94 -5.03 -8.37
N LEU A 114 -0.17 -4.94 -7.29
CA LEU A 114 -0.47 -4.11 -6.15
C LEU A 114 0.52 -2.96 -6.09
N THR A 115 -0.01 -1.74 -6.16
CA THR A 115 0.78 -0.52 -5.98
C THR A 115 0.63 -0.01 -4.56
N GLU A 116 1.72 0.11 -3.82
CA GLU A 116 1.74 0.68 -2.48
C GLU A 116 2.22 2.13 -2.52
N GLY A 117 1.42 3.04 -1.95
CA GLY A 117 1.84 4.43 -1.76
C GLY A 117 2.91 4.62 -0.68
N ALA A 118 3.37 5.85 -0.49
CA ALA A 118 4.16 6.27 0.65
C ALA A 118 3.30 7.11 1.58
N GLY A 119 3.05 6.68 2.82
CA GLY A 119 2.19 7.44 3.75
C GLY A 119 0.68 7.24 3.52
N GLY A 120 -0.09 8.34 3.49
CA GLY A 120 -1.55 8.33 3.38
C GLY A 120 -2.05 8.71 1.98
N TRP A 121 -3.36 8.91 1.85
CA TRP A 121 -4.03 9.19 0.57
C TRP A 121 -3.51 10.45 -0.14
N PHE A 122 -3.43 11.57 0.57
CA PHE A 122 -3.00 12.87 0.04
C PHE A 122 -1.49 13.13 0.20
N THR A 123 -0.65 12.09 0.26
CA THR A 123 0.80 12.31 0.35
C THR A 123 1.29 13.13 -0.84
N PRO A 124 1.94 14.30 -0.62
CA PRO A 124 2.47 15.10 -1.71
C PRO A 124 3.73 14.48 -2.31
N LEU A 125 3.79 14.48 -3.64
CA LEU A 125 4.91 14.04 -4.46
C LEU A 125 5.67 15.22 -5.06
N SER A 126 4.99 16.35 -5.29
CA SER A 126 5.55 17.65 -5.63
C SER A 126 4.66 18.76 -5.08
N GLU A 127 4.93 20.02 -5.42
CA GLU A 127 4.07 21.15 -5.06
C GLU A 127 2.65 21.06 -5.64
N VAL A 128 2.46 20.31 -6.73
CA VAL A 128 1.19 20.25 -7.49
C VAL A 128 0.68 18.84 -7.73
N LEU A 129 1.36 17.82 -7.21
CA LEU A 129 1.03 16.42 -7.42
C LEU A 129 1.00 15.68 -6.09
N THR A 130 -0.09 14.96 -5.83
CA THR A 130 -0.23 14.00 -4.74
C THR A 130 -0.36 12.58 -5.29
N PHE A 131 -0.25 11.58 -4.41
CA PHE A 131 -0.62 10.21 -4.78
C PHE A 131 -2.08 10.11 -5.24
N ALA A 132 -3.02 10.79 -4.57
CA ALA A 132 -4.43 10.78 -4.95
C ALA A 132 -4.66 11.22 -6.41
N ASP A 133 -3.97 12.27 -6.87
CA ASP A 133 -4.06 12.76 -8.25
C ASP A 133 -3.61 11.70 -9.26
N TRP A 134 -2.47 11.04 -8.98
CA TRP A 134 -1.96 9.99 -9.86
C TRP A 134 -2.83 8.74 -9.87
N VAL A 135 -3.33 8.31 -8.70
CA VAL A 135 -4.23 7.15 -8.58
C VAL A 135 -5.55 7.43 -9.32
N GLN A 136 -6.05 8.67 -9.25
CA GLN A 136 -7.21 9.10 -10.02
C GLN A 136 -6.92 9.08 -11.52
N GLN A 137 -5.77 9.58 -11.97
CA GLN A 137 -5.36 9.52 -13.37
C GLN A 137 -5.33 8.07 -13.90
N GLU A 138 -4.79 7.13 -13.13
CA GLU A 138 -4.68 5.72 -13.48
C GLU A 138 -5.98 4.91 -13.25
N GLN A 139 -7.02 5.53 -12.69
CA GLN A 139 -8.30 4.90 -12.35
C GLN A 139 -8.15 3.59 -11.55
N LEU A 140 -7.20 3.56 -10.60
CA LEU A 140 -6.91 2.36 -9.83
C LEU A 140 -7.97 2.15 -8.74
N PRO A 141 -8.60 0.96 -8.66
CA PRO A 141 -9.37 0.58 -7.49
C PRO A 141 -8.50 0.56 -6.23
N VAL A 142 -9.04 1.07 -5.13
CA VAL A 142 -8.29 1.30 -3.90
C VAL A 142 -8.64 0.25 -2.85
N ILE A 143 -7.62 -0.24 -2.15
CA ILE A 143 -7.76 -1.05 -0.93
C ILE A 143 -7.25 -0.22 0.24
N LEU A 144 -8.10 -0.06 1.27
CA LEU A 144 -7.77 0.73 2.46
C LEU A 144 -7.27 -0.17 3.60
N VAL A 145 -6.09 0.14 4.14
CA VAL A 145 -5.55 -0.53 5.34
C VAL A 145 -5.86 0.31 6.57
N VAL A 146 -6.61 -0.29 7.50
CA VAL A 146 -7.05 0.34 8.76
C VAL A 146 -6.32 -0.31 9.92
N GLY A 147 -5.40 0.43 10.54
CA GLY A 147 -4.76 -0.01 11.79
C GLY A 147 -5.74 0.08 12.96
N ILE A 148 -6.03 -1.03 13.64
CA ILE A 148 -7.01 -1.09 14.73
C ILE A 148 -6.40 -0.49 16.02
N LYS A 149 -6.58 0.83 16.17
CA LYS A 149 -6.16 1.65 17.31
C LYS A 149 -7.16 2.78 17.55
N LEU A 150 -7.06 3.49 18.68
CA LEU A 150 -7.88 4.69 18.93
C LEU A 150 -7.70 5.70 17.78
N GLY A 151 -8.82 6.28 17.31
CA GLY A 151 -8.85 7.20 16.18
C GLY A 151 -9.05 6.55 14.81
N CYS A 152 -8.93 5.23 14.68
CA CYS A 152 -9.02 4.55 13.38
C CYS A 152 -10.36 4.73 12.67
N ILE A 153 -11.47 4.81 13.42
CA ILE A 153 -12.81 5.05 12.85
C ILE A 153 -12.84 6.38 12.11
N ASN A 154 -12.35 7.46 12.72
CA ASN A 154 -12.31 8.77 12.08
C ASN A 154 -11.45 8.74 10.81
N HIS A 155 -10.22 8.24 10.90
CA HIS A 155 -9.31 8.24 9.75
C HIS A 155 -9.80 7.35 8.61
N ALA A 156 -10.39 6.19 8.92
CA ALA A 156 -10.96 5.30 7.92
C ALA A 156 -12.10 5.97 7.15
N LEU A 157 -13.03 6.63 7.84
CA LEU A 157 -14.17 7.29 7.19
C LEU A 157 -13.75 8.53 6.40
N LEU A 158 -12.81 9.33 6.92
CA LEU A 158 -12.25 10.47 6.18
C LEU A 158 -11.53 10.01 4.90
N THR A 159 -10.76 8.92 4.98
CA THR A 159 -10.02 8.39 3.84
C THR A 159 -10.95 7.74 2.82
N ALA A 160 -11.94 6.95 3.27
CA ALA A 160 -12.95 6.37 2.40
C ALA A 160 -13.74 7.45 1.64
N LEU A 161 -14.20 8.48 2.34
CA LEU A 161 -14.90 9.60 1.70
C LEU A 161 -14.01 10.32 0.68
N ALA A 162 -12.71 10.50 0.96
CA ALA A 162 -11.78 11.14 0.03
C ALA A 162 -11.56 10.30 -1.25
N ILE A 163 -11.49 8.97 -1.12
CA ILE A 163 -11.38 8.04 -2.25
C ILE A 163 -12.66 8.09 -3.10
N GLU A 164 -13.83 7.98 -2.46
CA GLU A 164 -15.14 8.05 -3.15
C GLU A 164 -15.33 9.40 -3.85
N SER A 165 -14.94 10.49 -3.20
CA SER A 165 -15.02 11.85 -3.78
C SER A 165 -14.08 12.05 -4.96
N ALA A 166 -13.00 11.27 -5.05
CA ALA A 166 -12.13 11.23 -6.24
C ALA A 166 -12.74 10.41 -7.40
N GLY A 167 -13.93 9.82 -7.20
CA GLY A 167 -14.62 8.98 -8.19
C GLY A 167 -14.02 7.59 -8.33
N LEU A 168 -13.23 7.13 -7.36
CA LEU A 168 -12.54 5.85 -7.41
C LEU A 168 -13.29 4.77 -6.61
N PRO A 169 -13.28 3.50 -7.08
CA PRO A 169 -13.89 2.42 -6.34
C PRO A 169 -13.02 2.04 -5.13
N LEU A 170 -13.61 2.08 -3.94
CA LEU A 170 -13.05 1.44 -2.75
C LEU A 170 -13.35 -0.07 -2.82
N ALA A 171 -12.41 -0.83 -3.38
CA ALA A 171 -12.57 -2.26 -3.67
C ALA A 171 -12.69 -3.12 -2.40
N GLY A 172 -12.16 -2.62 -1.27
CA GLY A 172 -12.24 -3.28 0.02
C GLY A 172 -11.36 -2.62 1.05
N TRP A 173 -11.41 -3.13 2.27
CA TRP A 173 -10.54 -2.68 3.35
C TRP A 173 -10.02 -3.87 4.17
N ILE A 174 -8.85 -3.68 4.79
CA ILE A 174 -8.18 -4.67 5.63
C ILE A 174 -8.05 -4.08 7.03
N ALA A 175 -8.53 -4.82 8.03
CA ALA A 175 -8.25 -4.54 9.42
C ALA A 175 -6.87 -5.10 9.78
N ASN A 176 -5.98 -4.26 10.30
CA ASN A 176 -4.65 -4.69 10.73
C ASN A 176 -4.44 -4.44 12.23
N GLY A 177 -4.14 -5.50 12.97
CA GLY A 177 -3.78 -5.43 14.39
C GLY A 177 -2.39 -4.84 14.57
N VAL A 178 -2.30 -3.51 14.72
CA VAL A 178 -1.02 -2.81 14.92
C VAL A 178 -0.51 -2.86 16.37
N GLN A 179 -1.33 -3.35 17.28
CA GLN A 179 -1.05 -3.53 18.69
C GLN A 179 -1.83 -4.74 19.21
N PRO A 180 -1.47 -5.31 20.38
CA PRO A 180 -2.26 -6.36 21.00
C PRO A 180 -3.75 -5.97 21.15
N PRO A 181 -4.68 -6.90 20.93
CA PRO A 181 -6.10 -6.58 20.91
C PRO A 181 -6.56 -6.05 22.28
N GLY A 182 -7.18 -4.88 22.26
CA GLY A 182 -7.77 -4.27 23.45
C GLY A 182 -9.17 -4.84 23.77
N LYS A 183 -9.72 -4.49 24.95
CA LYS A 183 -11.05 -4.93 25.39
C LYS A 183 -12.20 -4.60 24.43
N ARG A 184 -12.04 -3.57 23.59
CA ARG A 184 -13.07 -3.04 22.68
C ARG A 184 -12.83 -3.41 21.21
N HIS A 185 -11.89 -4.31 20.94
CA HIS A 185 -11.45 -4.65 19.58
C HIS A 185 -12.61 -5.00 18.66
N GLN A 186 -13.53 -5.85 19.14
CA GLN A 186 -14.70 -6.27 18.38
C GLN A 186 -15.65 -5.11 18.08
N GLU A 187 -15.89 -4.21 19.04
CA GLU A 187 -16.74 -3.04 18.83
C GLU A 187 -16.16 -2.07 17.79
N TYR A 188 -14.83 -1.92 17.74
CA TYR A 188 -14.15 -1.18 16.67
C TYR A 188 -14.40 -1.82 15.30
N LEU A 189 -14.20 -3.13 15.17
CA LEU A 189 -14.42 -3.86 13.91
C LEU A 189 -15.87 -3.78 13.45
N THR A 190 -16.83 -3.99 14.35
CA THR A 190 -18.25 -3.86 14.03
C THR A 190 -18.59 -2.46 13.55
N THR A 191 -18.07 -1.42 14.21
CA THR A 191 -18.31 -0.02 13.81
C THR A 191 -17.73 0.27 12.43
N LEU A 192 -16.49 -0.15 12.16
CA LEU A 192 -15.85 0.03 10.86
C LEU A 192 -16.61 -0.69 9.74
N THR A 193 -16.99 -1.95 9.97
CA THR A 193 -17.74 -2.77 9.01
C THR A 193 -19.09 -2.16 8.67
N GLN A 194 -19.76 -1.52 9.62
CA GLN A 194 -21.06 -0.85 9.40
C GLN A 194 -20.93 0.49 8.69
N ARG A 195 -19.77 1.15 8.76
CA ARG A 195 -19.59 2.55 8.34
C ARG A 195 -18.77 2.70 7.06
N ILE A 196 -17.89 1.74 6.75
CA ILE A 196 -17.13 1.72 5.51
C ILE A 196 -17.97 1.02 4.45
N ASN A 197 -18.29 1.74 3.36
CA ASN A 197 -19.08 1.22 2.26
C ASN A 197 -18.23 0.37 1.27
N ALA A 198 -17.53 -0.62 1.80
CA ALA A 198 -16.69 -1.55 1.04
C ALA A 198 -16.52 -2.87 1.81
N PRO A 199 -16.28 -4.01 1.13
CA PRO A 199 -16.12 -5.28 1.81
C PRO A 199 -14.89 -5.29 2.71
N LEU A 200 -15.04 -5.87 3.90
CA LEU A 200 -13.89 -6.27 4.72
C LEU A 200 -13.24 -7.48 4.06
N LEU A 201 -12.03 -7.29 3.52
CA LEU A 201 -11.25 -8.34 2.88
C LEU A 201 -10.62 -9.28 3.91
N GLY A 202 -10.42 -8.82 5.14
CA GLY A 202 -9.94 -9.67 6.22
C GLY A 202 -9.35 -8.89 7.37
N GLU A 203 -9.05 -9.63 8.44
CA GLU A 203 -8.43 -9.11 9.65
C GLU A 203 -7.10 -9.82 9.89
N ILE A 204 -6.01 -9.06 9.77
CA ILE A 204 -4.67 -9.52 10.11
C ILE A 204 -4.48 -9.30 11.62
N PRO A 205 -4.27 -10.34 12.43
CA PRO A 205 -4.07 -10.19 13.86
C PRO A 205 -2.75 -9.48 14.16
N HIS A 206 -2.50 -9.13 15.41
CA HIS A 206 -1.20 -8.59 15.81
C HIS A 206 -0.11 -9.66 15.67
N LEU A 207 0.64 -9.59 14.58
CA LEU A 207 1.67 -10.56 14.21
C LEU A 207 3.01 -10.24 14.88
N THR A 208 3.68 -11.28 15.37
CA THR A 208 5.11 -11.19 15.68
C THR A 208 5.93 -11.32 14.39
N SER A 209 7.24 -11.02 14.43
CA SER A 209 8.10 -11.05 13.23
C SER A 209 8.11 -12.41 12.52
N LYS A 210 7.89 -13.52 13.23
CA LYS A 210 7.87 -14.88 12.66
C LYS A 210 6.58 -15.23 11.93
N ASP A 211 5.47 -14.52 12.21
CA ASP A 211 4.14 -14.88 11.69
C ASP A 211 3.79 -14.17 10.38
N ARG A 212 4.67 -13.28 9.90
CA ARG A 212 4.44 -12.45 8.70
C ARG A 212 4.53 -13.24 7.38
N ASP A 213 5.17 -14.40 7.39
CA ASP A 213 5.40 -15.20 6.20
C ASP A 213 4.15 -15.96 5.71
N ASP A 214 3.11 -16.07 6.54
CA ASP A 214 1.82 -16.73 6.23
C ASP A 214 0.62 -15.81 6.52
N SER A 215 0.80 -14.50 6.33
CA SER A 215 -0.23 -13.49 6.58
C SER A 215 -1.39 -13.53 5.56
N GLY A 216 -1.16 -14.07 4.35
CA GLY A 216 -2.15 -14.16 3.28
C GLY A 216 -3.39 -14.98 3.64
N ARG A 217 -3.30 -15.93 4.58
CA ARG A 217 -4.44 -16.74 5.03
C ARG A 217 -5.54 -15.94 5.74
N TYR A 218 -5.23 -14.72 6.19
CA TYR A 218 -6.14 -13.87 6.95
C TYR A 218 -7.03 -12.98 6.07
N ILE A 219 -6.81 -13.00 4.76
CA ILE A 219 -7.48 -12.09 3.84
C ILE A 219 -8.02 -12.83 2.60
N THR A 220 -9.02 -12.23 1.98
CA THR A 220 -9.54 -12.59 0.66
C THR A 220 -9.15 -11.54 -0.35
N LEU A 221 -9.10 -11.93 -1.63
CA LEU A 221 -8.85 -11.01 -2.73
C LEU A 221 -10.14 -10.25 -3.10
N PRO A 222 -10.04 -8.99 -3.53
CA PRO A 222 -11.16 -8.23 -4.09
C PRO A 222 -11.62 -8.76 -5.47
#